data_AF-A0A8C5CL19-F1
#
_entry.id   AF-A0A8C5CL19-F1
#
_cell.length_a   1.000
_cell.length_b   1.000
_cell.length_c   1.000
_cell.angle_alpha   90.00
_cell.angle_beta   90.00
_cell.angle_gamma   90.00
#
_symmetry.space_group_name_H-M   'P 1'
#
loop_
_entity.id
_entity.type
_entity.pdbx_description
1 polymer ?
#
loop_
_entity_poly.entity_id
_entity_poly.type
_entity_poly.pdbx_seq_one_letter_code
_entity_poly.pdbx_strand_id
1 'polypeptide(L)'
;MNWAFLQGLLNGVNKYSTVFGRIWLSVVFIFRLMVVAAEKVWGDDQKDFDCNTRQPGCHNVCYDKFFPISHTRLWALQLIFFTCPSLLVVLHVAYREERERKHRLKYGEDCKPLYDNTGKKRGGLWWTYFLNA
;
A
#
# COMPACT_ATOMS: atom_id res chain seq x y z
N MET A 1 6.72 -0.96 -16.45
CA MET A 1 6.04 -1.66 -15.33
C MET A 1 5.05 -2.67 -15.93
N ASN A 2 5.23 -3.97 -15.66
CA ASN A 2 4.40 -5.03 -16.26
C ASN A 2 2.95 -4.97 -15.74
N TRP A 3 2.07 -4.41 -16.56
CA TRP A 3 0.64 -4.28 -16.26
C TRP A 3 -0.06 -5.63 -16.01
N ALA A 4 0.38 -6.69 -16.70
CA ALA A 4 -0.17 -8.04 -16.54
C ALA A 4 0.06 -8.64 -15.14
N PHE A 5 1.21 -8.36 -14.51
CA PHE A 5 1.51 -8.84 -13.17
C PHE A 5 0.67 -8.13 -12.11
N LEU A 6 0.54 -6.81 -12.23
CA LEU A 6 -0.35 -6.00 -11.40
C LEU A 6 -1.80 -6.42 -11.55
N GLN A 7 -2.25 -6.72 -12.77
CA GLN A 7 -3.60 -7.19 -13.05
C GLN A 7 -3.86 -8.57 -12.43
N GLY A 8 -2.88 -9.48 -12.47
CA GLY A 8 -2.96 -10.78 -11.80
C GLY A 8 -3.07 -10.66 -10.28
N LEU A 9 -2.27 -9.77 -9.67
CA LEU A 9 -2.35 -9.48 -8.23
C LEU A 9 -3.70 -8.85 -7.85
N LEU A 10 -4.17 -7.86 -8.62
CA LEU A 10 -5.47 -7.21 -8.39
C LEU A 10 -6.64 -8.19 -8.52
N ASN A 11 -6.61 -9.12 -9.47
CA ASN A 11 -7.66 -10.11 -9.65
C ASN A 11 -7.69 -11.14 -8.51
N GLY A 12 -6.51 -11.55 -8.02
CA GLY A 12 -6.38 -12.40 -6.83
C GLY A 12 -6.96 -11.72 -5.59
N VAL A 13 -6.62 -10.44 -5.37
CA VAL A 13 -7.16 -9.64 -4.26
C VAL A 13 -8.68 -9.50 -4.37
N ASN A 14 -9.23 -9.27 -5.57
CA ASN A 14 -10.68 -9.12 -5.78
C ASN A 14 -11.48 -10.40 -5.45
N LYS A 15 -10.90 -11.58 -5.65
CA LYS A 15 -11.54 -12.89 -5.36
C LYS A 15 -11.69 -13.17 -3.86
N TYR A 16 -10.81 -12.63 -3.02
CA TYR A 16 -10.86 -12.77 -1.55
C TYR A 16 -11.38 -11.50 -0.84
N SER A 17 -11.76 -10.49 -1.61
CA SER A 17 -12.17 -9.17 -1.13
C SER A 17 -13.60 -9.18 -0.61
N THR A 18 -13.74 -9.35 0.71
CA THR A 18 -14.91 -8.87 1.46
C THR A 18 -15.19 -7.40 1.11
N VAL A 19 -16.42 -6.90 1.27
CA VAL A 19 -16.85 -5.51 0.93
C VAL A 19 -15.79 -4.44 1.25
N PHE A 20 -15.06 -4.61 2.34
CA PHE A 20 -13.92 -3.78 2.76
C PHE A 20 -12.81 -3.64 1.71
N GLY A 21 -12.39 -4.71 1.03
CA GLY A 21 -11.34 -4.63 0.02
C GLY A 21 -11.83 -4.00 -1.29
N ARG A 22 -13.14 -4.04 -1.60
CA ARG A 22 -13.72 -3.31 -2.75
C ARG A 22 -13.70 -1.80 -2.49
N ILE A 23 -14.05 -1.40 -1.26
CA ILE A 23 -13.92 -0.01 -0.79
C ILE A 23 -12.45 0.42 -0.85
N TRP A 24 -11.52 -0.44 -0.38
CA TRP A 24 -10.08 -0.16 -0.44
C TRP A 24 -9.56 0.06 -1.86
N LEU A 25 -9.91 -0.82 -2.80
CA LEU A 25 -9.52 -0.68 -4.21
C LEU A 25 -10.07 0.60 -4.82
N SER A 26 -11.29 1.00 -4.46
CA SER A 26 -11.86 2.27 -4.88
C SER A 26 -11.10 3.47 -4.31
N VAL A 27 -10.72 3.43 -3.03
CA VAL A 27 -9.90 4.49 -2.40
C VAL A 27 -8.52 4.59 -3.05
N VAL A 28 -7.83 3.47 -3.25
CA VAL A 28 -6.53 3.44 -3.94
C VAL A 28 -6.65 3.98 -5.37
N PHE A 29 -7.72 3.66 -6.08
CA PHE A 29 -7.95 4.15 -7.44
C PHE A 29 -8.15 5.67 -7.49
N ILE A 30 -8.98 6.22 -6.60
CA ILE A 30 -9.18 7.68 -6.49
C ILE A 30 -7.87 8.38 -6.13
N PHE A 31 -7.14 7.85 -5.16
CA PHE A 31 -5.86 8.42 -4.75
C PHE A 31 -4.84 8.39 -5.89
N ARG A 32 -4.81 7.32 -6.69
CA ARG A 32 -3.93 7.23 -7.86
C ARG A 32 -4.25 8.32 -8.89
N LEU A 33 -5.53 8.60 -9.14
CA LEU A 33 -5.94 9.69 -10.03
C LEU A 33 -5.52 11.06 -9.47
N MET A 34 -5.64 11.25 -8.16
CA MET A 34 -5.20 12.48 -7.49
C MET A 34 -3.69 12.67 -7.60
N VAL A 35 -2.88 11.62 -7.44
CA VAL A 35 -1.41 11.69 -7.59
C VAL A 35 -1.02 12.05 -9.03
N VAL A 36 -1.70 11.48 -10.04
CA VAL A 36 -1.43 11.81 -11.45
C VAL A 36 -1.78 13.27 -11.76
N ALA A 37 -2.89 13.78 -11.20
CA ALA A 37 -3.22 15.20 -11.34
C ALA A 37 -2.20 16.09 -10.59
N ALA A 38 -1.74 15.64 -9.42
CA ALA A 38 -0.77 16.37 -8.61
C ALA A 38 0.61 16.42 -9.27
N GLU A 39 1.08 15.36 -9.95
CA GLU A 39 2.33 15.42 -10.72
C GLU A 39 2.29 16.47 -11.82
N LYS A 40 1.12 16.71 -12.44
CA LYS A 40 0.96 17.74 -13.46
C LYS A 40 0.96 19.16 -12.90
N VAL A 41 0.55 19.34 -11.64
CA VAL A 41 0.45 20.65 -10.99
C VAL A 41 1.73 21.00 -10.23
N TRP A 42 2.28 20.07 -9.45
CA TRP A 42 3.48 20.24 -8.61
C TRP A 42 4.77 19.71 -9.27
N GLY A 43 4.73 19.40 -10.58
CA GLY A 43 5.86 18.88 -11.33
C GLY A 43 6.93 19.94 -11.65
N ASP A 44 6.53 21.20 -11.76
CA ASP A 44 7.39 22.33 -12.14
C ASP A 44 7.57 23.37 -11.01
N ASP A 45 7.12 23.10 -9.77
CA ASP A 45 7.24 24.06 -8.65
C ASP A 45 8.66 24.57 -8.41
N GLN A 46 9.66 23.72 -8.61
CA GLN A 46 11.06 24.11 -8.44
C GLN A 46 11.54 25.08 -9.53
N LYS A 47 10.95 25.05 -10.72
CA LYS A 47 11.28 25.97 -11.82
C LYS A 47 10.50 27.27 -11.73
N ASP A 48 9.26 27.22 -11.25
CA ASP A 48 8.38 28.38 -11.12
C ASP A 48 8.63 29.18 -9.82
N PHE A 49 9.38 28.62 -8.87
CA PHE A 49 9.88 29.37 -7.71
C PHE A 49 10.90 30.41 -8.20
N ASP A 50 10.75 31.68 -7.79
CA ASP A 50 11.65 32.75 -8.21
C ASP A 50 12.18 33.49 -6.98
N CYS A 51 13.48 33.74 -6.98
CA CYS A 51 14.18 34.44 -5.91
C CYS A 51 14.69 35.78 -6.43
N ASN A 52 14.33 36.88 -5.76
CA ASN A 52 14.81 38.21 -6.10
C ASN A 52 16.28 38.43 -5.67
N THR A 53 17.20 37.69 -6.28
CA THR A 53 18.65 37.81 -6.07
C THR A 53 19.41 37.31 -7.29
N ARG A 54 20.61 37.86 -7.52
CA ARG A 54 21.53 37.39 -8.57
C ARG A 54 22.57 36.40 -8.06
N GLN A 55 22.45 36.00 -6.78
CA GLN A 55 23.44 35.14 -6.15
C GLN A 55 23.26 33.68 -6.60
N PRO A 56 24.30 33.06 -7.19
CA PRO A 56 24.20 31.68 -7.67
C PRO A 56 23.97 30.72 -6.50
N GLY A 57 23.03 29.78 -6.67
CA GLY A 57 22.71 28.77 -5.66
C GLY A 57 21.68 29.20 -4.59
N CYS A 58 21.32 30.48 -4.50
CA CYS A 58 20.29 30.94 -3.54
C CYS A 58 18.93 30.29 -3.79
N HIS A 59 18.56 30.14 -5.08
CA HIS A 59 17.34 29.45 -5.50
C HIS A 59 17.18 28.05 -4.89
N ASN A 60 18.22 27.22 -4.98
CA ASN A 60 18.19 25.85 -4.48
C ASN A 60 18.06 25.80 -2.95
N VAL A 61 18.78 26.67 -2.23
CA VAL A 61 18.75 26.70 -0.77
C VAL A 61 17.40 27.24 -0.26
N CYS A 62 16.86 28.29 -0.89
CA CYS A 62 15.55 28.82 -0.55
C CYS A 62 14.45 27.78 -0.82
N TYR A 63 14.47 27.12 -1.98
CA TYR A 63 13.49 26.10 -2.30
C TYR A 63 13.50 24.95 -1.28
N ASP A 64 14.68 24.42 -0.92
CA ASP A 64 14.82 23.36 0.09
C ASP A 64 14.34 23.82 1.48
N LYS A 65 14.54 25.10 1.82
CA LYS A 65 14.09 25.65 3.11
C LYS A 65 12.58 25.82 3.20
N PHE A 66 11.93 26.25 2.13
CA PHE A 66 10.48 26.45 2.09
C PHE A 66 9.72 25.13 1.88
N PHE A 67 10.26 24.23 1.06
CA PHE A 67 9.65 22.94 0.73
C PHE A 67 10.62 21.78 1.03
N PRO A 68 10.88 21.48 2.32
CA PRO A 68 11.81 20.40 2.70
C PRO A 68 11.31 19.01 2.24
N ILE A 69 9.99 18.84 2.08
CA ILE A 69 9.39 17.67 1.46
C ILE A 69 8.32 18.16 0.49
N SER A 70 8.41 17.76 -0.78
CA SER A 70 7.41 18.11 -1.78
C SER A 70 6.05 17.48 -1.46
N HIS A 71 4.98 18.14 -1.91
CA HIS A 71 3.62 17.66 -1.72
C HIS A 71 3.46 16.24 -2.27
N THR A 72 3.95 16.00 -3.50
CA THR A 72 3.96 14.67 -4.15
C THR A 72 4.60 13.57 -3.30
N ARG A 73 5.71 13.86 -2.61
CA ARG A 73 6.39 12.91 -1.72
C ARG A 73 5.59 12.63 -0.45
N LEU A 74 4.93 13.63 0.13
CA LEU A 74 4.06 13.44 1.29
C LEU A 74 2.85 12.55 0.94
N TRP A 75 2.20 12.78 -0.20
CA TRP A 75 1.09 11.95 -0.69
C TRP A 75 1.54 10.50 -0.94
N ALA A 76 2.74 10.30 -1.49
CA ALA A 76 3.32 8.97 -1.66
C ALA A 76 3.58 8.27 -0.31
N LEU A 77 4.14 8.98 0.68
CA LEU A 77 4.34 8.44 2.02
C LEU A 77 3.02 8.09 2.71
N GLN A 78 2.00 8.94 2.60
CA GLN A 78 0.66 8.67 3.13
C GLN A 78 0.04 7.42 2.51
N LEU A 79 0.19 7.22 1.21
CA LEU A 79 -0.23 5.98 0.54
C LEU A 79 0.49 4.76 1.09
N ILE A 80 1.81 4.84 1.27
CA ILE A 80 2.58 3.72 1.83
C ILE A 80 2.07 3.39 3.24
N PHE A 81 1.89 4.40 4.09
CA PHE A 81 1.38 4.21 5.45
C PHE A 81 -0.04 3.65 5.48
N PHE A 82 -0.90 4.04 4.54
CA PHE A 82 -2.25 3.51 4.45
C PHE A 82 -2.25 2.07 3.87
N THR A 83 -1.40 1.78 2.89
CA THR A 83 -1.34 0.47 2.22
C THR A 83 -0.58 -0.60 2.99
N CYS A 84 0.46 -0.25 3.74
CA CYS A 84 1.25 -1.18 4.54
C CYS A 84 0.38 -2.04 5.48
N PRO A 85 -0.50 -1.46 6.31
CA PRO A 85 -1.40 -2.21 7.19
C PRO A 85 -2.25 -3.23 6.39
N SER A 86 -2.92 -2.77 5.33
CA SER A 86 -3.75 -3.63 4.47
C SER A 86 -2.96 -4.79 3.83
N LEU A 87 -1.73 -4.53 3.39
CA LEU A 87 -0.83 -5.55 2.83
C LEU A 87 -0.35 -6.54 3.90
N LEU A 88 -0.05 -6.09 5.12
CA LEU A 88 0.35 -6.96 6.22
C LEU A 88 -0.74 -7.98 6.57
N VAL A 89 -2.01 -7.57 6.55
CA VAL A 89 -3.13 -8.48 6.80
C VAL A 89 -3.24 -9.57 5.72
N VAL A 90 -3.13 -9.19 4.45
CA VAL A 90 -3.15 -10.15 3.32
C VAL A 90 -1.95 -11.09 3.41
N LEU A 91 -0.77 -10.56 3.70
CA LEU A 91 0.45 -11.35 3.89
C LEU A 91 0.31 -12.34 5.04
N HIS A 92 -0.30 -11.92 6.16
CA HIS A 92 -0.51 -12.79 7.31
C HIS A 92 -1.49 -13.93 6.99
N VAL A 93 -2.53 -13.70 6.19
CA VAL A 93 -3.43 -14.77 5.71
C VAL A 93 -2.66 -15.75 4.82
N ALA A 94 -1.92 -15.25 3.83
CA ALA A 94 -1.11 -16.09 2.94
C ALA A 94 -0.06 -16.91 3.71
N TYR A 95 0.56 -16.32 4.74
CA TYR A 95 1.49 -17.01 5.62
C TYR A 95 0.83 -18.17 6.38
N ARG A 96 -0.41 -17.99 6.86
CA ARG A 96 -1.16 -19.06 7.54
C ARG A 96 -1.53 -20.19 6.59
N GLU A 97 -1.95 -19.88 5.38
CA GLU A 97 -2.24 -20.87 4.33
C GLU A 97 -1.01 -21.70 3.98
N GLU A 98 0.14 -21.06 3.79
CA GLU A 98 1.40 -21.76 3.49
C GLU A 98 1.86 -22.64 4.65
N ARG A 99 1.62 -22.19 5.89
CA ARG A 99 1.92 -22.99 7.09
C ARG A 99 1.05 -24.24 7.19
N GLU A 100 -0.22 -24.14 6.83
CA GLU A 100 -1.11 -25.31 6.74
C GLU A 100 -0.70 -26.26 5.62
N ARG A 101 -0.35 -25.73 4.45
CA ARG A 101 0.14 -26.54 3.32
C ARG A 101 1.37 -27.36 3.73
N LYS A 102 2.35 -26.73 4.36
CA LYS A 102 3.55 -27.41 4.89
C LYS A 102 3.22 -28.44 5.97
N HIS A 103 2.22 -28.16 6.81
CA HIS A 103 1.79 -29.11 7.84
C HIS A 103 1.16 -30.37 7.24
N ARG A 104 0.25 -30.21 6.27
CA ARG A 104 -0.38 -31.33 5.54
C ARG A 104 0.66 -32.17 4.78
N LEU A 105 1.65 -31.54 4.17
CA LEU A 105 2.76 -32.23 3.49
C LEU A 105 3.60 -33.10 4.44
N LYS A 106 3.74 -32.70 5.72
CA LYS A 106 4.60 -33.39 6.69
C LYS A 106 3.89 -34.51 7.45
N TYR A 107 2.60 -34.34 7.75
CA TYR A 107 1.83 -35.27 8.58
C TYR A 107 0.77 -36.08 7.81
N GLY A 108 0.65 -35.89 6.49
CA GLY A 108 -0.34 -36.55 5.65
C GLY A 108 -1.70 -35.86 5.66
N GLU A 109 -2.58 -36.21 4.70
CA GLU A 109 -3.89 -35.56 4.54
C GLU A 109 -4.87 -35.80 5.70
N ASP A 110 -4.70 -36.88 6.45
CA ASP A 110 -5.54 -37.26 7.61
C ASP A 110 -5.20 -36.53 8.92
N CYS A 111 -4.21 -35.62 8.91
CA CYS A 111 -3.84 -34.87 10.10
C CYS A 111 -4.86 -33.77 10.45
N LYS A 112 -5.07 -33.50 11.75
CA LYS A 112 -5.90 -32.38 12.20
C LYS A 112 -5.37 -31.05 11.62
N PRO A 113 -6.24 -30.21 11.03
CA PRO A 113 -5.83 -28.92 10.49
C PRO A 113 -5.33 -28.00 11.61
N LEU A 114 -4.30 -27.19 11.30
CA LEU A 114 -3.71 -26.27 12.27
C LEU A 114 -4.65 -25.09 12.58
N TYR A 115 -5.47 -24.68 11.63
CA TYR A 115 -6.54 -23.72 11.81
C TYR A 115 -7.87 -24.26 11.24
N ASP A 116 -8.98 -24.02 11.93
CA ASP A 116 -10.32 -24.44 11.48
C ASP A 116 -10.75 -23.77 10.15
N ASN A 117 -10.23 -22.57 9.91
CA ASN A 117 -10.45 -21.77 8.71
C ASN A 117 -9.36 -20.68 8.63
N THR A 118 -8.52 -20.70 7.60
CA THR A 118 -7.48 -19.70 7.35
C THR A 118 -8.07 -18.29 7.15
N GLY A 119 -9.27 -18.18 6.58
CA GLY A 119 -9.96 -16.92 6.30
C GLY A 119 -10.96 -16.44 7.36
N LYS A 120 -11.28 -17.23 8.39
CA LYS A 120 -12.24 -16.77 9.44
C LYS A 120 -11.57 -15.74 10.35
N LYS A 121 -12.20 -14.58 10.48
CA LYS A 121 -11.82 -13.50 11.41
C LYS A 121 -12.05 -13.91 12.88
N ARG A 122 -11.23 -14.82 13.41
CA ARG A 122 -11.24 -15.25 14.83
C ARG A 122 -9.82 -15.34 15.38
N GLY A 123 -9.66 -15.00 16.67
CA GLY A 123 -8.38 -15.08 17.40
C GLY A 123 -7.35 -14.07 16.92
N GLY A 124 -6.09 -14.49 16.74
CA GLY A 124 -4.98 -13.60 16.36
C GLY A 124 -5.19 -12.83 15.04
N LEU A 125 -5.97 -13.37 14.09
CA LEU A 125 -6.30 -12.66 12.85
C LEU A 125 -7.26 -11.49 13.09
N TRP A 126 -8.13 -11.58 14.10
CA TRP A 126 -9.00 -10.46 14.46
C TRP A 126 -8.17 -9.29 15.03
N TRP A 127 -7.16 -9.59 15.85
CA TRP A 127 -6.21 -8.58 16.33
C TRP A 127 -5.42 -7.92 15.20
N THR A 128 -4.97 -8.67 14.20
CA THR A 128 -4.29 -8.07 13.04
C THR A 128 -5.20 -7.17 12.21
N TYR A 129 -6.51 -7.43 12.18
CA TYR A 129 -7.48 -6.53 11.52
C TYR A 129 -7.83 -5.32 12.42
N PHE A 130 -7.89 -5.50 13.74
CA PHE A 130 -8.22 -4.45 14.71
C PHE A 130 -7.07 -3.45 14.90
N LEU A 131 -5.82 -3.92 14.93
CA LEU A 131 -4.61 -3.08 14.94
C LEU A 131 -4.34 -2.38 13.59
N ASN A 132 -5.08 -2.76 12.55
CA ASN A 132 -5.01 -2.19 11.21
C ASN A 132 -5.99 -1.03 10.98
N ALA A 133 -6.90 -0.82 11.94
CA ALA A 133 -7.88 0.26 11.95
C ALA A 133 -7.30 1.47 12.70
#